data_AF-A0A822AXG1-F1
#
_entry.id   AF-A0A822AXG1-F1
#
_cell.length_a   1.000
_cell.length_b   1.000
_cell.length_c   1.000
_cell.angle_alpha   90.00
_cell.angle_beta   90.00
_cell.angle_gamma   90.00
#
_symmetry.space_group_name_H-M   'P 1'
#
loop_
_entity.id
_entity.type
_entity.pdbx_description
1 polymer ?
#
loop_
_entity_poly.entity_id
_entity_poly.type
_entity_poly.pdbx_seq_one_letter_code
_entity_poly.pdbx_strand_id
1 'polypeptide(L)'
;SKDSQLIWEILVDENYIQPDNDDGIHLQGKVNTDRWIDYEALKKNLGQFADYDHLLATVLQKYISQRAILLFEKFQKIFLTWLQVDTDTQPKSIAIYLETAKDIWTILSNKGYLYSTNKSCSLFKEEFYQKLTNYQIFIPEIIGVLQEHSSCQMGESACDVEAYMIDENGNHRHYWTGYSRYELQYNETNNQIEYIDYKSMSRDQTKTSFKMIHDALGNVTKAEHRG
;
A
#
# COMPACT_ATOMS: atom_id res chain seq x y z
N SER A 1 20.69 15.99 0.79
CA SER A 1 21.54 16.35 1.94
C SER A 1 22.08 15.07 2.58
N LYS A 2 23.00 15.15 3.55
CA LYS A 2 23.43 13.96 4.30
C LYS A 2 22.26 13.31 5.04
N ASP A 3 21.38 14.12 5.62
CA ASP A 3 20.20 13.63 6.34
C ASP A 3 19.21 12.93 5.42
N SER A 4 18.99 13.41 4.19
CA SER A 4 18.09 12.74 3.24
C SER A 4 18.61 11.37 2.81
N GLN A 5 19.93 11.19 2.71
CA GLN A 5 20.55 9.89 2.41
C GLN A 5 20.37 8.91 3.58
N LEU A 6 20.63 9.36 4.81
CA LEU A 6 20.46 8.53 6.00
C LEU A 6 18.99 8.15 6.24
N ILE A 7 18.06 9.08 5.99
CA ILE A 7 16.62 8.78 6.03
C ILE A 7 16.29 7.72 4.99
N TRP A 8 16.75 7.88 3.74
CA TRP A 8 16.52 6.90 2.68
C TRP A 8 17.06 5.51 3.05
N GLU A 9 18.28 5.43 3.57
CA GLU A 9 18.88 4.17 4.05
C GLU A 9 18.00 3.51 5.11
N ILE A 10 17.52 4.26 6.12
CA ILE A 10 16.58 3.73 7.12
C ILE A 10 15.29 3.22 6.48
N LEU A 11 14.72 3.96 5.51
CA LEU A 11 13.50 3.55 4.84
C LEU A 11 13.67 2.24 4.06
N VAL A 12 14.84 2.03 3.47
CA VAL A 12 15.17 0.81 2.74
C VAL A 12 15.48 -0.35 3.68
N ASP A 13 16.34 -0.15 4.68
CA ASP A 13 16.77 -1.19 5.61
C ASP A 13 15.61 -1.74 6.45
N GLU A 14 14.68 -0.87 6.85
CA GLU A 14 13.47 -1.23 7.60
C GLU A 14 12.31 -1.69 6.69
N ASN A 15 12.56 -1.74 5.37
CA ASN A 15 11.60 -2.19 4.36
C ASN A 15 10.31 -1.36 4.33
N TYR A 16 10.40 -0.05 4.62
CA TYR A 16 9.30 0.90 4.40
C TYR A 16 9.16 1.24 2.91
N ILE A 17 10.30 1.31 2.21
CA ILE A 17 10.37 1.44 0.76
C ILE A 17 11.39 0.44 0.22
N GLN A 18 11.05 -0.23 -0.87
CA GLN A 18 11.95 -1.13 -1.56
C GLN A 18 12.31 -0.49 -2.90
N PRO A 19 13.58 -0.13 -3.14
CA PRO A 19 13.99 0.39 -4.43
C PRO A 19 13.86 -0.70 -5.49
N ASP A 20 13.32 -0.36 -6.67
CA ASP A 20 13.44 -1.19 -7.84
C ASP A 20 14.92 -1.23 -8.26
N ASN A 21 15.51 -2.42 -8.21
CA ASN A 21 16.83 -2.68 -8.75
C ASN A 21 16.70 -2.82 -10.26
N ASP A 22 16.84 -1.72 -11.00
CA ASP A 22 17.36 -1.78 -12.37
C ASP A 22 18.03 -0.44 -12.77
N ASP A 23 19.34 -0.53 -13.00
CA ASP A 23 20.23 0.38 -13.76
C ASP A 23 20.20 1.90 -13.52
N GLY A 24 19.61 2.38 -12.42
CA GLY A 24 19.79 3.76 -11.95
C GLY A 24 19.11 4.85 -12.77
N ILE A 25 18.22 4.47 -13.70
CA ILE A 25 17.48 5.43 -14.54
C ILE A 25 16.10 5.75 -13.95
N HIS A 26 15.48 4.81 -13.22
CA HIS A 26 14.20 5.01 -12.54
C HIS A 26 14.19 4.32 -11.17
N LEU A 27 14.59 5.04 -10.12
CA LEU A 27 14.38 4.61 -8.73
C LEU A 27 12.89 4.76 -8.38
N GLN A 28 12.05 3.85 -8.87
CA GLN A 28 10.72 3.68 -8.33
C GLN A 28 10.82 2.78 -7.10
N GLY A 29 10.39 3.28 -5.95
CA GLY A 29 10.36 2.50 -4.72
C GLY A 29 8.97 1.96 -4.45
N LYS A 30 8.85 0.65 -4.18
CA LYS A 30 7.60 0.00 -3.74
C LYS A 30 7.43 0.17 -2.22
N VAL A 31 6.29 0.67 -1.74
CA VAL A 31 6.13 1.23 -0.40
C VAL A 31 5.25 0.34 0.43
N ASN A 32 5.87 -0.47 1.29
CA ASN A 32 5.15 -1.41 2.12
C ASN A 32 4.33 -0.70 3.20
N THR A 33 3.08 -0.34 2.88
CA THR A 33 2.18 0.41 3.76
C THR A 33 1.91 -0.31 5.07
N ASP A 34 1.86 -1.64 5.07
CA ASP A 34 1.72 -2.47 6.28
C ASP A 34 2.88 -2.32 7.27
N ARG A 35 4.05 -1.82 6.83
CA ARG A 35 5.21 -1.64 7.73
C ARG A 35 5.12 -0.38 8.57
N TRP A 36 4.44 0.66 8.10
CA TRP A 36 4.43 1.97 8.78
C TRP A 36 3.04 2.47 9.14
N ILE A 37 1.98 2.02 8.47
CA ILE A 37 0.58 2.33 8.81
C ILE A 37 0.02 1.22 9.70
N ASP A 38 -0.68 1.60 10.77
CA ASP A 38 -1.38 0.70 11.66
C ASP A 38 -2.86 0.54 11.25
N TYR A 39 -3.08 -0.13 10.12
CA TYR A 39 -4.43 -0.42 9.60
C TYR A 39 -5.25 -1.27 10.58
N GLU A 40 -4.62 -2.17 11.33
CA GLU A 40 -5.32 -3.02 12.31
C GLU A 40 -5.89 -2.18 13.45
N ALA A 41 -5.10 -1.27 14.04
CA ALA A 41 -5.58 -0.37 15.07
C ALA A 41 -6.64 0.59 14.53
N LEU A 42 -6.48 1.09 13.30
CA LEU A 42 -7.46 1.96 12.65
C LEU A 42 -8.80 1.25 12.47
N LYS A 43 -8.82 0.07 11.83
CA LYS A 43 -10.03 -0.76 11.65
C LYS A 43 -10.70 -1.04 12.99
N LYS A 44 -9.92 -1.45 14.00
CA LYS A 44 -10.42 -1.75 15.34
C LYS A 44 -11.09 -0.53 15.99
N ASN A 45 -10.48 0.65 15.88
CA ASN A 45 -11.04 1.88 16.45
C ASN A 45 -12.27 2.39 15.69
N LEU A 46 -12.34 2.17 14.39
CA LEU A 46 -13.49 2.52 13.55
C LEU A 46 -14.69 1.62 13.78
N GLY A 47 -14.47 0.36 14.18
CA GLY A 47 -15.54 -0.60 14.49
C GLY A 47 -16.44 -0.83 13.28
N GLN A 48 -17.71 -0.41 13.38
CA GLN A 48 -18.68 -0.53 12.27
C GLN A 48 -18.34 0.31 11.03
N PHE A 49 -17.39 1.25 11.13
CA PHE A 49 -16.94 2.10 10.03
C PHE A 49 -15.61 1.62 9.41
N ALA A 50 -15.21 0.36 9.68
CA ALA A 50 -13.93 -0.18 9.24
C ALA A 50 -13.74 -0.18 7.72
N ASP A 51 -14.82 -0.21 6.93
CA ASP A 51 -14.76 -0.19 5.46
C ASP A 51 -14.20 1.12 4.88
N TYR A 52 -14.09 2.19 5.69
CA TYR A 52 -13.52 3.47 5.27
C TYR A 52 -12.02 3.60 5.60
N ASP A 53 -11.39 2.59 6.20
CA ASP A 53 -10.04 2.69 6.75
C ASP A 53 -8.97 3.11 5.72
N HIS A 54 -8.98 2.57 4.51
CA HIS A 54 -8.02 2.93 3.47
C HIS A 54 -8.24 4.35 2.96
N LEU A 55 -9.49 4.76 2.72
CA LEU A 55 -9.84 6.14 2.32
C LEU A 55 -9.44 7.15 3.39
N LEU A 56 -9.67 6.81 4.65
CA LEU A 56 -9.28 7.61 5.81
C LEU A 56 -7.77 7.70 5.92
N ALA A 57 -7.05 6.58 5.83
CA ALA A 57 -5.59 6.57 5.88
C ALA A 57 -5.00 7.49 4.81
N THR A 58 -5.51 7.46 3.58
CA THR A 58 -5.04 8.31 2.47
C THR A 58 -5.25 9.80 2.75
N VAL A 59 -6.42 10.19 3.27
CA VAL A 59 -6.67 11.59 3.63
C VAL A 59 -5.82 12.03 4.81
N LEU A 60 -5.70 11.21 5.84
CA LEU A 60 -4.89 11.53 7.01
C LEU A 60 -3.43 11.71 6.62
N GLN A 61 -2.85 10.80 5.83
CA GLN A 61 -1.49 10.92 5.29
C GLN A 61 -1.31 12.24 4.54
N LYS A 62 -2.25 12.59 3.65
CA LYS A 62 -2.21 13.85 2.89
C LYS A 62 -2.13 15.08 3.78
N TYR A 63 -2.96 15.14 4.82
CA TYR A 63 -2.98 16.31 5.71
C TYR A 63 -1.76 16.35 6.63
N ILE A 64 -1.27 15.19 7.05
CA ILE A 64 -0.04 15.10 7.84
C ILE A 64 1.17 15.54 7.00
N SER A 65 1.31 15.06 5.76
CA SER A 65 2.43 15.41 4.89
C SER A 65 2.46 16.89 4.53
N GLN A 66 1.29 17.51 4.40
CA GLN A 66 1.14 18.94 4.16
C GLN A 66 1.26 19.79 5.43
N ARG A 67 1.42 19.17 6.61
CA ARG A 67 1.37 19.85 7.92
C ARG A 67 0.09 20.67 8.11
N ALA A 68 -1.00 20.21 7.50
CA ALA A 68 -2.25 20.93 7.41
C ALA A 68 -3.26 20.39 8.44
N ILE A 69 -3.98 21.30 9.09
CA ILE A 69 -5.10 20.93 9.96
C ILE A 69 -6.30 20.61 9.08
N LEU A 70 -6.77 19.35 9.14
CA LEU A 70 -8.06 18.99 8.56
C LEU A 70 -9.16 19.58 9.45
N LEU A 71 -10.10 20.31 8.85
CA LEU A 71 -11.28 20.84 9.55
C LEU A 71 -12.49 19.93 9.33
N PHE A 72 -13.39 19.87 10.31
CA PHE A 72 -14.56 18.99 10.23
C PHE A 72 -15.43 19.25 8.99
N GLU A 73 -15.71 20.52 8.67
CA GLU A 73 -16.48 20.89 7.47
C GLU A 73 -15.84 20.40 6.16
N LYS A 74 -14.50 20.42 6.11
CA LYS A 74 -13.75 19.92 4.96
C LYS A 74 -13.80 18.39 4.89
N PHE A 75 -13.69 17.73 6.05
CA PHE A 75 -13.85 16.28 6.16
C PHE A 75 -15.25 15.82 5.69
N GLN A 76 -16.32 16.50 6.12
CA GLN A 76 -17.68 16.18 5.67
C GLN A 76 -17.82 16.23 4.14
N LYS A 77 -17.26 17.26 3.49
CA LYS A 77 -17.27 17.38 2.03
C LYS A 77 -16.51 16.24 1.34
N ILE A 78 -15.35 15.87 1.89
CA ILE A 78 -14.56 14.73 1.39
C ILE A 78 -15.36 13.42 1.52
N PHE A 79 -15.97 13.20 2.70
CA PHE A 79 -16.74 12.00 2.98
C PHE A 79 -17.95 11.84 2.04
N LEU A 80 -18.70 12.92 1.79
CA LEU A 80 -19.80 12.91 0.83
C LEU A 80 -19.33 12.62 -0.61
N THR A 81 -18.13 13.09 -0.96
CA THR A 81 -17.53 12.83 -2.28
C THR A 81 -17.25 11.34 -2.46
N TRP A 82 -16.76 10.64 -1.43
CA TRP A 82 -16.51 9.19 -1.48
C TRP A 82 -17.77 8.37 -1.72
N LEU A 83 -18.89 8.83 -1.16
CA LEU A 83 -20.19 8.17 -1.33
C LEU A 83 -20.84 8.48 -2.68
N GLN A 84 -20.22 9.32 -3.53
CA GLN A 84 -20.77 9.77 -4.81
C GLN A 84 -22.20 10.36 -4.67
N VAL A 85 -22.46 10.97 -3.51
CA VAL A 85 -23.77 11.57 -3.20
C VAL A 85 -23.80 12.93 -3.86
N ASP A 86 -24.54 13.03 -4.96
CA ASP A 86 -24.78 14.30 -5.62
C ASP A 86 -25.69 15.18 -4.75
N THR A 87 -25.59 16.51 -4.85
CA THR A 87 -26.36 17.42 -3.99
C THR A 87 -27.88 17.34 -4.19
N ASP A 88 -28.31 16.65 -5.25
CA ASP A 88 -29.73 16.36 -5.57
C ASP A 88 -30.27 15.09 -4.88
N THR A 89 -29.42 14.40 -4.09
CA THR A 89 -29.81 13.22 -3.32
C THR A 89 -30.80 13.62 -2.21
N GLN A 90 -31.84 12.80 -2.02
CA GLN A 90 -32.90 12.99 -1.01
C GLN A 90 -32.33 13.53 0.33
N PRO A 91 -32.81 14.67 0.87
CA PRO A 91 -32.22 15.36 2.03
C PRO A 91 -32.07 14.49 3.28
N LYS A 92 -32.95 13.50 3.45
CA LYS A 92 -32.92 12.54 4.58
C LYS A 92 -31.70 11.63 4.55
N SER A 93 -31.25 11.21 3.36
CA SER A 93 -30.06 10.37 3.21
C SER A 93 -28.79 11.15 3.50
N ILE A 94 -28.73 12.41 3.07
CA ILE A 94 -27.61 13.32 3.35
C ILE A 94 -27.43 13.51 4.86
N ALA A 95 -28.52 13.71 5.61
CA ALA A 95 -28.45 13.86 7.06
C ALA A 95 -27.83 12.63 7.76
N ILE A 96 -28.14 11.42 7.31
CA ILE A 96 -27.57 10.17 7.84
C ILE A 96 -26.06 10.11 7.56
N TYR A 97 -25.63 10.46 6.35
CA TYR A 97 -24.21 10.49 5.99
C TYR A 97 -23.43 11.56 6.77
N LEU A 98 -24.04 12.71 7.05
CA LEU A 98 -23.41 13.76 7.86
C LEU A 98 -23.25 13.34 9.32
N GLU A 99 -24.22 12.64 9.91
CA GLU A 99 -24.06 12.06 11.26
C GLU A 99 -23.01 10.94 11.24
N THR A 100 -22.97 10.10 10.21
CA THR A 100 -21.90 9.08 10.04
C THR A 100 -20.52 9.73 10.00
N ALA A 101 -20.36 10.81 9.21
CA ALA A 101 -19.12 11.56 9.15
C ALA A 101 -18.73 12.15 10.51
N LYS A 102 -19.71 12.63 11.29
CA LYS A 102 -19.50 13.17 12.64
C LYS A 102 -19.03 12.09 13.63
N ASP A 103 -19.59 10.89 13.55
CA ASP A 103 -19.17 9.77 14.39
C ASP A 103 -17.72 9.35 14.07
N ILE A 104 -17.41 9.19 12.77
CA ILE A 104 -16.05 8.90 12.31
C ILE A 104 -15.08 10.00 12.76
N TRP A 105 -15.44 11.27 12.54
CA TRP A 105 -14.64 12.42 12.97
C TRP A 105 -14.33 12.38 14.47
N THR A 106 -15.33 12.06 15.29
CA THR A 106 -15.19 11.96 16.74
C THR A 106 -14.20 10.85 17.12
N ILE A 107 -14.25 9.70 16.45
CA ILE A 107 -13.27 8.62 16.63
C ILE A 107 -11.87 9.11 16.26
N LEU A 108 -11.71 9.73 15.08
CA LEU A 108 -10.41 10.20 14.59
C LEU A 108 -9.78 11.23 15.52
N SER A 109 -10.56 12.19 16.00
CA SER A 109 -10.13 13.22 16.93
C SER A 109 -9.73 12.62 18.29
N ASN A 110 -10.61 11.82 18.90
CA ASN A 110 -10.40 11.27 20.24
C ASN A 110 -9.21 10.30 20.28
N LYS A 111 -8.98 9.55 19.21
CA LYS A 111 -7.88 8.59 19.11
C LYS A 111 -6.57 9.21 18.63
N GLY A 112 -6.56 10.50 18.25
CA GLY A 112 -5.34 11.21 17.87
C GLY A 112 -4.84 10.90 16.46
N TYR A 113 -5.75 10.59 15.53
CA TYR A 113 -5.41 10.38 14.11
C TYR A 113 -5.25 11.69 13.32
N LEU A 114 -5.87 12.78 13.80
CA LEU A 114 -5.76 14.08 13.14
C LEU A 114 -4.39 14.71 13.38
N TYR A 115 -3.83 15.33 12.34
CA TYR A 115 -2.55 16.03 12.43
C TYR A 115 -2.57 17.12 13.53
N SER A 116 -1.52 17.13 14.34
CA SER A 116 -1.25 18.15 15.34
C SER A 116 0.25 18.41 15.40
N THR A 117 0.67 19.66 15.55
CA THR A 117 2.09 20.03 15.56
C THR A 117 2.87 19.45 16.73
N ASN A 118 2.19 19.08 17.82
CA ASN A 118 2.83 18.73 19.09
C ASN A 118 2.59 17.26 19.49
N LYS A 119 2.00 16.44 18.61
CA LYS A 119 1.61 15.07 18.94
C LYS A 119 1.82 14.15 17.76
N SER A 120 2.47 13.01 18.00
CA SER A 120 2.55 11.91 17.03
C SER A 120 1.14 11.43 16.67
N CYS A 121 0.90 11.27 15.37
CA CYS A 121 -0.36 10.74 14.86
C CYS A 121 -0.45 9.23 15.12
N SER A 122 -1.58 8.78 15.68
CA SER A 122 -1.85 7.37 15.97
C SER A 122 -2.06 6.49 14.73
N LEU A 123 -1.99 7.07 13.52
CA LEU A 123 -2.11 6.32 12.26
C LEU A 123 -0.89 5.42 12.01
N PHE A 124 0.28 5.85 12.46
CA PHE A 124 1.52 5.16 12.17
C PHE A 124 1.96 4.31 13.36
N LYS A 125 2.60 3.19 13.06
CA LYS A 125 3.13 2.26 14.06
C LYS A 125 4.17 2.97 14.94
N GLU A 126 4.23 2.61 16.21
CA GLU A 126 5.21 3.19 17.14
C GLU A 126 6.65 2.96 16.66
N GLU A 127 6.92 1.76 16.12
CA GLU A 127 8.21 1.38 15.54
C GLU A 127 8.68 2.36 14.47
N PHE A 128 7.77 2.87 13.62
CA PHE A 128 8.09 3.87 12.59
C PHE A 128 8.64 5.16 13.21
N TYR A 129 8.02 5.66 14.27
CA TYR A 129 8.51 6.82 15.00
C TYR A 129 9.85 6.55 15.69
N GLN A 130 10.01 5.36 16.26
CA GLN A 130 11.23 4.97 16.97
C GLN A 130 12.43 4.93 16.01
N LYS A 131 12.27 4.31 14.83
CA LYS A 131 13.31 4.24 13.79
C LYS A 131 13.70 5.61 13.24
N LEU A 132 12.77 6.56 13.22
CA LEU A 132 12.97 7.94 12.76
C LEU A 132 13.13 8.95 13.90
N THR A 133 13.51 8.52 15.12
CA THR A 133 13.60 9.41 16.30
C THR A 133 14.48 10.64 16.07
N ASN A 134 15.60 10.49 15.36
CA ASN A 134 16.51 11.61 15.07
C ASN A 134 16.02 12.53 13.94
N TYR A 135 14.97 12.11 13.23
CA TYR A 135 14.41 12.78 12.05
C TYR A 135 12.93 13.12 12.24
N GLN A 136 12.45 13.22 13.49
CA GLN A 136 11.05 13.50 13.80
C GLN A 136 10.52 14.76 13.11
N ILE A 137 11.37 15.78 12.98
CA ILE A 137 11.00 17.01 12.28
C ILE A 137 10.67 16.76 10.81
N PHE A 138 11.25 15.74 10.17
CA PHE A 138 11.04 15.41 8.75
C PHE A 138 9.94 14.37 8.52
N ILE A 139 9.27 13.88 9.57
CA ILE A 139 8.23 12.85 9.44
C ILE A 139 7.13 13.24 8.45
N PRO A 140 6.57 14.46 8.48
CA PRO A 140 5.60 14.90 7.46
C PRO A 140 6.12 14.76 6.03
N GLU A 141 7.35 15.19 5.76
CA GLU A 141 7.97 15.11 4.44
C GLU A 141 8.22 13.65 4.03
N ILE A 142 8.66 12.80 4.96
CA ILE A 142 8.83 11.36 4.74
C ILE A 142 7.51 10.70 4.36
N ILE A 143 6.43 11.01 5.09
CA ILE A 143 5.08 10.50 4.78
C ILE A 143 4.65 10.97 3.39
N GLY A 144 4.95 12.22 3.02
CA GLY A 144 4.68 12.75 1.68
C GLY A 144 5.35 11.93 0.58
N VAL A 145 6.64 11.62 0.75
CA VAL A 145 7.41 10.79 -0.19
C VAL A 145 6.85 9.38 -0.26
N LEU A 146 6.58 8.74 0.88
CA LEU A 146 6.00 7.39 0.93
C LEU A 146 4.61 7.34 0.28
N GLN A 147 3.78 8.36 0.50
CA GLN A 147 2.46 8.49 -0.12
C GLN A 147 2.54 8.68 -1.64
N GLU A 148 3.45 9.53 -2.12
CA GLU A 148 3.65 9.77 -3.55
C GLU A 148 4.09 8.49 -4.25
N HIS A 149 5.06 7.78 -3.67
CA HIS A 149 5.49 6.48 -4.19
C HIS A 149 4.36 5.45 -4.16
N SER A 150 3.59 5.35 -3.08
CA SER A 150 2.44 4.43 -3.00
C SER A 150 1.38 4.74 -4.05
N SER A 151 1.09 6.02 -4.31
CA SER A 151 0.08 6.44 -5.30
C SER A 151 0.50 6.19 -6.75
N CYS A 152 1.80 6.05 -7.01
CA CYS A 152 2.37 5.83 -8.34
C CYS A 152 2.83 4.38 -8.57
N GLN A 153 2.64 3.48 -7.61
CA GLN A 153 3.02 2.07 -7.73
C GLN A 153 2.06 1.32 -8.66
N MET A 154 2.63 0.67 -9.68
CA MET A 154 1.94 -0.40 -10.39
C MET A 154 1.88 -1.64 -9.51
N GLY A 155 0.73 -2.33 -9.49
CA GLY A 155 0.57 -3.63 -8.84
C GLY A 155 -0.41 -3.69 -7.66
N GLU A 156 -0.94 -2.58 -7.15
CA GLU A 156 -1.89 -2.66 -6.01
C GLU A 156 -3.26 -3.26 -6.38
N SER A 157 -3.62 -3.26 -7.66
CA SER A 157 -4.79 -4.00 -8.16
C SER A 157 -4.43 -5.42 -8.58
N ALA A 158 -5.33 -6.38 -8.35
CA ALA A 158 -5.20 -7.75 -8.87
C ALA A 158 -5.13 -7.81 -10.42
N CYS A 159 -5.50 -6.72 -11.09
CA CYS A 159 -5.39 -6.57 -12.54
C CYS A 159 -4.11 -5.85 -12.99
N ASP A 160 -3.33 -5.30 -12.06
CA ASP A 160 -2.08 -4.62 -12.36
C ASP A 160 -0.96 -5.66 -12.34
N VAL A 161 -0.49 -6.01 -13.53
CA VAL A 161 0.61 -6.95 -13.74
C VAL A 161 1.76 -6.19 -14.38
N GLU A 162 2.89 -6.17 -13.69
CA GLU A 162 4.11 -5.54 -14.19
C GLU A 162 5.15 -6.63 -14.50
N ALA A 163 5.48 -6.80 -15.77
CA ALA A 163 6.45 -7.79 -16.23
C ALA A 163 7.78 -7.10 -16.57
N TYR A 164 8.87 -7.53 -15.94
CA TYR A 164 10.18 -6.86 -16.06
C TYR A 164 11.19 -7.66 -16.90
N MET A 165 10.87 -8.90 -17.26
CA MET A 165 11.80 -9.71 -18.03
C MET A 165 11.06 -10.68 -18.95
N ILE A 166 11.39 -10.57 -20.23
CA ILE A 166 10.92 -11.45 -21.28
C ILE A 166 12.17 -12.09 -21.90
N ASP A 167 12.15 -13.41 -22.10
CA ASP A 167 13.27 -14.10 -22.73
C ASP A 167 13.28 -13.90 -24.26
N GLU A 168 14.31 -14.42 -24.92
CA GLU A 168 14.48 -14.30 -26.38
C GLU A 168 13.33 -14.96 -27.17
N ASN A 169 12.54 -15.83 -26.54
CA ASN A 169 11.39 -16.52 -27.14
C ASN A 169 10.05 -15.80 -26.86
N GLY A 170 10.07 -14.65 -26.16
CA GLY A 170 8.87 -13.91 -25.80
C GLY A 170 8.17 -14.42 -24.55
N ASN A 171 8.77 -15.34 -23.79
CA ASN A 171 8.19 -15.87 -22.57
C ASN A 171 8.45 -14.92 -21.39
N HIS A 172 7.43 -14.69 -20.56
CA HIS A 172 7.55 -13.87 -19.36
C HIS A 172 8.36 -14.60 -18.28
N ARG A 173 9.56 -14.14 -17.92
CA ARG A 173 10.35 -14.80 -16.86
C ARG A 173 9.88 -14.48 -15.47
N HIS A 174 9.44 -13.25 -15.23
CA HIS A 174 8.83 -12.90 -13.96
C HIS A 174 7.91 -11.69 -14.11
N TYR A 175 6.95 -11.61 -13.21
CA TYR A 175 6.05 -10.48 -13.09
C TYR A 175 5.71 -10.21 -11.62
N TRP A 176 5.24 -9.00 -11.37
CA TRP A 176 4.74 -8.57 -10.08
C TRP A 176 3.24 -8.36 -10.13
N THR A 177 2.60 -8.71 -9.01
CA THR A 177 1.27 -8.21 -8.64
C THR A 177 1.34 -7.85 -7.15
N GLY A 178 1.28 -6.55 -6.88
CA GLY A 178 1.49 -5.94 -5.57
C GLY A 178 2.87 -6.26 -5.01
N TYR A 179 2.92 -6.69 -3.75
CA TYR A 179 4.12 -7.17 -3.06
C TYR A 179 4.48 -8.63 -3.39
N SER A 180 3.81 -9.24 -4.36
CA SER A 180 4.06 -10.62 -4.74
C SER A 180 4.84 -10.68 -6.04
N ARG A 181 6.00 -11.33 -5.99
CA ARG A 181 6.79 -11.68 -7.16
C ARG A 181 6.48 -13.10 -7.59
N TYR A 182 6.25 -13.27 -8.89
CA TYR A 182 6.08 -14.56 -9.53
C TYR A 182 7.22 -14.75 -10.53
N GLU A 183 7.99 -15.82 -10.38
CA GLU A 183 9.00 -16.23 -11.36
C GLU A 183 8.51 -17.49 -12.07
N LEU A 184 8.46 -17.44 -13.39
CA LEU A 184 8.05 -18.54 -14.24
C LEU A 184 9.30 -19.25 -14.73
N GLN A 185 9.46 -20.50 -14.33
CA GLN A 185 10.51 -21.37 -14.83
C GLN A 185 9.95 -22.21 -15.97
N TYR A 186 10.45 -21.98 -17.17
CA TYR A 186 10.07 -22.73 -18.35
C TYR A 186 10.94 -23.98 -18.51
N ASN A 187 10.37 -25.01 -19.12
CA ASN A 187 11.12 -26.17 -19.54
C ASN A 187 12.19 -25.77 -20.57
N GLU A 188 13.39 -26.33 -20.47
CA GLU A 188 14.49 -25.99 -21.39
C GLU A 188 14.20 -26.33 -22.86
N THR A 189 13.29 -27.27 -23.10
CA THR A 189 13.00 -27.83 -24.43
C THR A 189 11.70 -27.33 -25.05
N ASN A 190 10.85 -26.63 -24.28
CA ASN A 190 9.57 -26.12 -24.76
C ASN A 190 9.07 -24.91 -23.94
N ASN A 191 8.06 -24.19 -24.44
CA ASN A 191 7.52 -23.01 -23.75
C ASN A 191 6.52 -23.34 -22.62
N GLN A 192 6.59 -24.54 -22.03
CA GLN A 192 5.73 -24.90 -20.90
C GLN A 192 6.37 -24.45 -19.60
N ILE A 193 5.56 -23.91 -18.69
CA ILE A 193 6.00 -23.53 -17.36
C ILE A 193 6.09 -24.80 -16.52
N GLU A 194 7.27 -25.12 -15.98
CA GLU A 194 7.47 -26.27 -15.11
C GLU A 194 7.25 -25.91 -13.64
N TYR A 195 7.71 -24.73 -13.23
CA TYR A 195 7.57 -24.22 -11.86
C TYR A 195 7.16 -22.75 -11.86
N ILE A 196 6.35 -22.40 -10.87
CA ILE A 196 6.07 -21.01 -10.52
C ILE A 196 6.62 -20.79 -9.12
N ASP A 197 7.63 -19.95 -9.04
CA ASP A 197 8.10 -19.50 -7.75
C ASP A 197 7.35 -18.26 -7.32
N TYR A 198 6.81 -18.32 -6.12
CA TYR A 198 6.12 -17.23 -5.45
C TYR A 198 6.98 -16.70 -4.31
N LYS A 199 7.10 -15.39 -4.25
CA LYS A 199 7.66 -14.69 -3.10
C LYS A 199 6.77 -13.53 -2.70
N SER A 200 6.21 -13.61 -1.49
CA SER A 200 5.60 -12.46 -0.85
C SER A 200 6.68 -11.61 -0.21
N MET A 201 6.63 -10.29 -0.41
CA MET A 201 7.48 -9.34 0.29
C MET A 201 6.78 -8.72 1.51
N SER A 202 5.46 -8.96 1.66
CA SER A 202 4.65 -8.50 2.81
C SER A 202 4.54 -9.54 3.93
N ARG A 203 4.65 -10.84 3.61
CA ARG A 203 4.74 -11.95 4.57
C ARG A 203 6.12 -12.60 4.48
N ASP A 204 6.36 -13.57 5.37
CA ASP A 204 7.58 -14.38 5.49
C ASP A 204 8.31 -14.53 4.14
N GLN A 205 9.58 -14.14 4.08
CA GLN A 205 10.35 -13.96 2.83
C GLN A 205 10.69 -15.29 2.13
N THR A 206 10.06 -16.38 2.55
CA THR A 206 10.29 -17.73 2.08
C THR A 206 9.72 -17.90 0.68
N LYS A 207 10.64 -18.14 -0.26
CA LYS A 207 10.31 -18.50 -1.64
C LYS A 207 9.57 -19.83 -1.63
N THR A 208 8.33 -19.83 -2.12
CA THR A 208 7.51 -21.05 -2.24
C THR A 208 7.46 -21.42 -3.72
N SER A 209 7.80 -22.67 -4.05
CA SER A 209 7.78 -23.14 -5.43
C SER A 209 6.58 -24.06 -5.66
N PHE A 210 5.82 -23.79 -6.72
CA PHE A 210 4.65 -24.56 -7.11
C PHE A 210 4.91 -25.26 -8.43
N LYS A 211 4.74 -26.58 -8.46
CA LYS A 211 4.91 -27.34 -9.70
C LYS A 211 3.68 -27.20 -10.59
N MET A 212 3.93 -27.05 -11.90
CA MET A 212 2.93 -27.11 -12.95
C MET A 212 3.08 -28.45 -13.69
N ILE A 213 1.97 -29.15 -13.90
CA ILE A 213 1.97 -30.43 -14.63
C ILE A 213 1.14 -30.26 -15.90
N HIS A 214 1.72 -30.67 -17.03
CA HIS A 214 1.11 -30.60 -18.35
C HIS A 214 0.75 -32.01 -18.86
N ASP A 215 -0.30 -32.12 -19.66
CA ASP A 215 -0.56 -33.32 -20.45
C ASP A 215 0.30 -33.37 -21.73
N ALA A 216 0.18 -34.46 -22.50
CA ALA A 216 0.90 -34.64 -23.76
C ALA A 216 0.52 -33.62 -24.85
N LEU A 217 -0.58 -32.90 -24.70
CA LEU A 217 -1.02 -31.83 -25.61
C LEU A 217 -0.56 -30.44 -25.14
N GLY A 218 0.06 -30.37 -23.95
CA GLY A 218 0.56 -29.14 -23.34
C GLY A 218 -0.46 -28.40 -22.48
N ASN A 219 -1.64 -28.97 -22.23
CA ASN A 219 -2.61 -28.35 -21.31
C ASN A 219 -2.16 -28.54 -19.86
N VAL A 220 -2.37 -27.52 -19.03
CA VAL A 220 -2.13 -27.62 -17.59
C VAL A 220 -3.17 -28.56 -16.97
N THR A 221 -2.72 -29.67 -16.38
CA THR A 221 -3.56 -30.65 -15.67
C THR A 221 -3.49 -30.52 -14.15
N LYS A 222 -2.42 -29.91 -13.62
CA LYS A 222 -2.27 -29.57 -12.20
C LYS A 222 -1.49 -28.27 -12.04
N ALA A 223 -1.99 -27.38 -11.19
CA ALA A 223 -1.36 -26.12 -10.84
C ALA A 223 -1.42 -25.96 -9.31
N GLU A 224 -0.33 -26.27 -8.61
CA GLU A 224 -0.33 -26.33 -7.14
C GLU A 224 -0.52 -24.98 -6.44
N HIS A 225 -0.39 -23.87 -7.18
CA HIS A 225 -0.67 -22.52 -6.69
C HIS A 225 -2.17 -22.17 -6.69
N ARG A 226 -3.03 -22.97 -7.33
CA ARG A 226 -4.49 -22.83 -7.27
C ARG A 226 -5.04 -23.85 -6.28
N GLY A 227 -5.14 -23.44 -5.01
CA GLY A 227 -5.85 -24.13 -3.94
C GLY A 227 -7.18 -23.47 -3.65
#